data_AF-A0A9D8H4P4-F1
#
_entry.id   AF-A0A9D8H4P4-F1
#
_cell.length_a   1.000
_cell.length_b   1.000
_cell.length_c   1.000
_cell.angle_alpha   90.00
_cell.angle_beta   90.00
_cell.angle_gamma   90.00
#
_symmetry.space_group_name_H-M   'P 1'
#
loop_
_entity.id
_entity.type
_entity.pdbx_description
1 polymer ?
#
loop_
_entity_poly.entity_id
_entity_poly.type
_entity_poly.pdbx_seq_one_letter_code
_entity_poly.pdbx_strand_id
1 'polypeptide(L)'
;MPSRNGSGPRVRLGRMAEDGVAPSILGLIAREPELAAGMRGRVVFRFREDSSPLRVSFRPRTVIVEDGDLRKPDLVIAGRLPDIVRMATVPVLGGRLGGVPDPRQAAAARPSAASPAAASTSTATSPSPAR
;
A
#
# COMPACT_ATOMS: atom_id res chain seq x y z
N MET A 1 13.04 5.56 -30.45
CA MET A 1 13.92 4.62 -29.73
C MET A 1 14.18 5.18 -28.33
N PRO A 2 13.54 4.70 -27.25
CA PRO A 2 13.86 5.22 -25.91
C PRO A 2 15.21 4.65 -25.46
N SER A 3 16.14 5.55 -25.16
CA SER A 3 17.51 5.24 -24.72
C SER A 3 17.50 4.55 -23.35
N ARG A 4 17.96 3.30 -23.31
CA ARG A 4 18.29 2.56 -22.06
C ARG A 4 19.56 3.14 -21.45
N ASN A 5 19.48 4.30 -20.81
CA ASN A 5 20.56 4.77 -19.95
C ASN A 5 20.34 4.16 -18.57
N GLY A 6 21.31 3.36 -18.09
CA GLY A 6 21.32 2.77 -16.74
C GLY A 6 21.53 3.79 -15.62
N SER A 7 20.79 4.91 -15.64
CA SER A 7 20.90 6.03 -14.69
C SER A 7 19.87 5.98 -13.57
N GLY A 8 19.03 4.95 -13.50
CA GLY A 8 18.11 4.72 -12.39
C GLY A 8 18.86 4.45 -11.07
N PRO A 9 18.27 4.78 -9.91
CA PRO A 9 18.84 4.48 -8.61
C PRO A 9 19.04 2.96 -8.47
N ARG A 10 20.16 2.56 -7.86
CA ARG A 10 20.40 1.13 -7.56
C ARG A 10 19.45 0.68 -6.46
N VAL A 11 18.61 -0.30 -6.75
CA VAL A 11 17.73 -0.93 -5.75
C VAL A 11 18.51 -2.04 -5.04
N ARG A 12 18.51 -2.02 -3.71
CA ARG A 12 19.27 -2.96 -2.89
C ARG A 12 18.42 -3.50 -1.75
N LEU A 13 18.66 -4.76 -1.41
CA LEU A 13 18.16 -5.37 -0.19
C LEU A 13 19.10 -5.02 0.97
N GLY A 14 18.57 -4.63 2.11
CA GLY A 14 19.33 -4.51 3.35
C GLY A 14 18.98 -5.65 4.29
N ARG A 15 18.63 -5.34 5.55
CA ARG A 15 18.24 -6.37 6.53
C ARG A 15 17.01 -7.14 6.05
N MET A 16 17.05 -8.47 6.22
CA MET A 16 15.91 -9.35 6.04
C MET A 16 15.47 -9.93 7.37
N ALA A 17 14.18 -10.20 7.50
CA ALA A 17 13.60 -11.01 8.56
C ALA A 17 13.06 -12.32 7.99
N GLU A 18 12.90 -13.33 8.84
CA GLU A 18 12.43 -14.67 8.43
C GLU A 18 10.98 -14.63 7.92
N ASP A 19 10.16 -13.79 8.54
CA ASP A 19 8.76 -13.48 8.22
C ASP A 19 8.61 -12.22 7.35
N GLY A 20 9.73 -11.74 6.80
CA GLY A 20 9.83 -10.50 6.06
C GLY A 20 9.32 -10.60 4.61
N VAL A 21 8.98 -9.44 4.04
CA VAL A 21 8.49 -9.32 2.66
C VAL A 21 9.40 -8.44 1.78
N ALA A 22 10.54 -7.99 2.32
CA ALA A 22 11.49 -7.16 1.60
C ALA A 22 11.95 -7.71 0.24
N PRO A 23 12.22 -9.03 0.06
CA PRO A 23 12.60 -9.56 -1.25
C PRO A 23 11.52 -9.36 -2.32
N SER A 24 10.25 -9.58 -1.95
CA SER A 24 9.11 -9.43 -2.87
C SER A 24 8.92 -7.97 -3.28
N ILE A 25 9.00 -7.04 -2.32
CA ILE A 25 8.87 -5.61 -2.61
C ILE A 25 10.06 -5.06 -3.40
N LEU A 26 11.27 -5.57 -3.15
CA LEU A 26 12.44 -5.24 -3.97
C LEU A 26 12.20 -5.62 -5.44
N GLY A 27 11.66 -6.81 -5.70
CA GLY A 27 11.33 -7.25 -7.05
C GLY A 27 10.36 -6.31 -7.75
N LEU A 28 9.36 -5.77 -7.04
CA LEU A 28 8.41 -4.80 -7.59
C LEU A 28 9.08 -3.46 -7.91
N ILE A 29 9.87 -2.91 -6.99
CA ILE A 29 10.56 -1.62 -7.19
C ILE A 29 11.61 -1.71 -8.30
N ALA A 30 12.33 -2.83 -8.38
CA ALA A 30 13.37 -3.04 -9.38
C ALA A 30 12.84 -3.14 -10.83
N ARG A 31 11.52 -3.32 -11.02
CA ARG A 31 10.90 -3.30 -12.35
C ARG A 31 10.78 -1.90 -12.93
N GLU A 32 10.70 -0.87 -12.09
CA GLU A 32 10.52 0.53 -12.49
C GLU A 32 11.44 1.48 -11.68
N PRO A 33 12.78 1.30 -11.76
CA PRO A 33 13.71 2.06 -10.94
C PRO A 33 13.68 3.58 -11.25
N GLU A 34 13.29 3.97 -12.46
CA GLU A 34 13.19 5.37 -12.89
C GLU A 34 12.16 6.16 -12.08
N LEU A 35 11.04 5.52 -11.68
CA LEU A 35 10.01 6.15 -10.85
C LEU A 35 10.58 6.49 -9.46
N ALA A 36 11.47 5.65 -8.94
CA ALA A 36 12.13 5.87 -7.67
C ALA A 36 13.25 6.92 -7.73
N ALA A 37 13.75 7.29 -8.92
CA ALA A 37 14.87 8.22 -9.09
C ALA A 37 14.59 9.63 -8.55
N GLY A 38 13.33 10.07 -8.65
CA GLY A 38 12.87 11.38 -8.16
C GLY A 38 12.47 11.39 -6.68
N MET A 39 12.39 10.23 -6.03
CA MET A 39 11.84 10.10 -4.68
C MET A 39 12.93 10.32 -3.61
N ARG A 40 12.50 10.90 -2.49
CA ARG A 40 13.33 11.04 -1.28
C ARG A 40 12.48 10.79 -0.04
N GLY A 41 13.09 10.17 0.96
CA GLY A 41 12.46 9.92 2.25
C GLY A 41 12.44 8.44 2.61
N ARG A 42 11.87 8.16 3.78
CA ARG A 42 11.84 6.86 4.44
C ARG A 42 10.39 6.49 4.68
N VAL A 43 9.93 5.48 3.95
CA VAL A 43 8.58 4.94 4.06
C VAL A 43 8.64 3.68 4.90
N VAL A 44 7.69 3.51 5.80
CA VAL A 44 7.51 2.26 6.55
C VAL A 44 6.12 1.71 6.27
N PHE A 45 6.05 0.42 5.97
CA PHE A 45 4.84 -0.38 5.91
C PHE A 45 4.70 -1.17 7.20
N ARG A 46 3.57 -1.02 7.87
CA ARG A 46 3.22 -1.79 9.07
C ARG A 46 2.05 -2.69 8.75
N PHE A 47 2.30 -3.99 8.84
CA PHE A 47 1.30 -5.00 8.56
C PHE A 47 0.43 -5.23 9.80
N ARG A 48 -0.80 -5.68 9.58
CA ARG A 48 -1.71 -6.08 10.67
C ARG A 48 -1.53 -7.55 11.04
N GLU A 49 -0.96 -8.31 10.12
CA GLU A 49 -0.49 -9.67 10.30
C GLU A 49 0.82 -9.69 11.12
N ASP A 50 1.19 -10.87 11.61
CA ASP A 50 2.46 -11.11 12.35
C ASP A 50 3.69 -11.10 11.44
N SER A 51 3.70 -10.24 10.42
CA SER A 51 4.83 -10.05 9.52
C SER A 51 5.66 -8.85 9.96
N SER A 52 6.97 -9.01 9.87
CA SER A 52 7.94 -7.94 10.09
C SER A 52 7.57 -6.68 9.31
N PRO A 53 7.55 -5.48 9.95
CA PRO A 53 7.38 -4.22 9.25
C PRO A 53 8.40 -4.10 8.13
N LEU A 54 8.06 -3.40 7.07
CA LEU A 54 8.95 -3.18 5.94
C LEU A 54 9.32 -1.70 5.86
N ARG A 55 10.58 -1.38 5.60
CA ARG A 55 11.01 0.00 5.35
C ARG A 55 11.69 0.15 4.01
N VAL A 56 11.40 1.26 3.35
CA VAL A 56 12.00 1.64 2.07
C VAL A 56 12.62 3.02 2.22
N SER A 57 13.93 3.09 2.00
CA SER A 57 14.69 4.35 2.02
C SER A 57 15.03 4.79 0.61
N PHE A 58 14.42 5.87 0.16
CA PHE A 58 14.69 6.51 -1.12
C PHE A 58 15.81 7.54 -0.96
N ARG A 59 16.95 7.29 -1.61
CA ARG A 59 18.11 8.19 -1.69
C ARG A 59 18.38 8.54 -3.16
N PRO A 60 19.09 9.65 -3.45
CA PRO A 60 19.28 10.14 -4.81
C PRO A 60 19.85 9.14 -5.85
N ARG A 61 20.56 8.11 -5.41
CA ARG A 61 21.16 7.08 -6.30
C ARG A 61 20.92 5.65 -5.83
N THR A 62 20.14 5.48 -4.76
CA THR A 62 19.97 4.16 -4.16
C THR A 62 18.62 4.08 -3.47
N VAL A 63 17.92 2.97 -3.69
CA VAL A 63 16.75 2.58 -2.91
C VAL A 63 17.15 1.39 -2.07
N ILE A 64 16.92 1.47 -0.76
CA ILE A 64 17.20 0.36 0.16
C ILE A 64 15.87 -0.16 0.68
N VAL A 65 15.64 -1.46 0.51
CA VAL A 65 14.45 -2.18 0.98
C VAL A 65 14.88 -3.12 2.11
N GLU A 66 14.27 -3.01 3.28
CA GLU A 66 14.66 -3.78 4.47
C GLU A 66 13.44 -4.17 5.30
N ASP A 67 13.50 -5.33 5.94
CA ASP A 67 12.59 -5.68 7.00
C ASP A 67 13.04 -5.05 8.33
N GLY A 68 12.06 -4.67 9.14
CA GLY A 68 12.19 -3.95 10.40
C GLY A 68 11.57 -2.55 10.40
N ASP A 69 11.14 -2.12 11.58
CA ASP A 69 10.55 -0.80 11.78
C ASP A 69 11.60 0.34 11.76
N LEU A 70 11.12 1.58 11.72
CA LEU A 70 11.94 2.78 11.84
C LEU A 70 11.34 3.74 12.86
N ARG A 71 12.18 4.30 13.74
CA ARG A 71 11.73 5.22 14.81
C ARG A 71 11.15 6.54 14.32
N LYS A 72 11.67 7.08 13.20
CA LYS A 72 11.27 8.38 12.64
C LYS A 72 11.08 8.26 11.12
N PRO A 73 10.02 7.59 10.65
CA PRO A 73 9.70 7.52 9.23
C PRO A 73 9.13 8.85 8.73
N ASP A 74 9.34 9.14 7.45
CA ASP A 74 8.77 10.31 6.79
C ASP A 74 7.31 10.03 6.35
N LEU A 75 6.97 8.75 6.12
CA LEU A 75 5.61 8.26 5.86
C LEU A 75 5.42 6.86 6.46
N VAL A 76 4.24 6.61 7.05
CA VAL A 76 3.82 5.28 7.50
C VAL A 76 2.57 4.86 6.74
N ILE A 77 2.60 3.67 6.15
CA ILE A 77 1.47 3.01 5.50
C ILE A 77 1.12 1.80 6.34
N ALA A 78 -0.09 1.76 6.91
CA ALA A 78 -0.54 0.65 7.73
C ALA A 78 -1.72 -0.05 7.08
N GLY A 79 -1.72 -1.38 7.08
CA GLY A 79 -2.77 -2.15 6.43
C GLY A 79 -2.47 -3.64 6.43
N ARG A 80 -3.35 -4.42 5.82
CA ARG A 80 -3.10 -5.84 5.59
C ARG A 80 -2.14 -6.01 4.41
N LEU A 81 -1.24 -6.97 4.48
CA LEU A 81 -0.29 -7.25 3.40
C LEU A 81 -0.99 -7.46 2.04
N PRO A 82 -2.09 -8.24 1.93
CA PRO A 82 -2.82 -8.39 0.68
C PRO A 82 -3.34 -7.07 0.10
N ASP A 83 -3.79 -6.13 0.94
CA ASP A 83 -4.29 -4.83 0.47
C ASP A 83 -3.13 -3.99 -0.09
N ILE A 84 -1.95 -4.05 0.56
CA ILE A 84 -0.74 -3.35 0.11
C ILE A 84 -0.19 -3.96 -1.20
N VAL A 85 -0.14 -5.28 -1.30
CA VAL A 85 0.27 -5.98 -2.54
C VAL A 85 -0.70 -5.69 -3.68
N ARG A 86 -1.99 -5.62 -3.39
CA ARG A 86 -3.01 -5.25 -4.39
C ARG A 86 -2.76 -3.85 -4.95
N MET A 87 -2.42 -2.86 -4.10
CA MET A 87 -2.05 -1.53 -4.60
C MET A 87 -0.85 -1.54 -5.54
N ALA A 88 0.11 -2.46 -5.33
CA ALA A 88 1.33 -2.52 -6.14
C ALA A 88 1.19 -3.35 -7.44
N THR A 89 0.14 -4.16 -7.56
CA THR A 89 -0.05 -5.11 -8.69
C THR A 89 -1.22 -4.75 -9.59
N VAL A 90 -2.16 -3.91 -9.13
CA VAL A 90 -3.28 -3.47 -9.96
C VAL A 90 -2.77 -2.54 -11.06
N PRO A 91 -3.01 -2.87 -12.35
CA PRO A 91 -2.73 -1.93 -13.43
C PRO A 91 -3.54 -0.66 -13.17
N VAL A 92 -2.91 0.50 -13.24
CA VAL A 92 -3.60 1.80 -13.25
C VAL A 92 -4.34 1.92 -14.59
N LEU A 93 -5.41 1.14 -14.76
CA LEU A 93 -6.30 1.18 -15.91
C LEU A 93 -7.13 2.46 -15.77
N GLY A 94 -6.65 3.53 -16.42
CA GLY A 94 -7.26 4.84 -16.40
C GLY A 94 -8.77 4.80 -16.71
N GLY A 95 -9.57 5.05 -15.68
CA GLY A 95 -10.79 5.85 -15.75
C GLY A 95 -12.01 5.35 -16.55
N ARG A 96 -12.00 4.23 -17.27
CA ARG A 96 -13.16 3.84 -18.11
C ARG A 96 -13.94 2.60 -17.68
N LEU A 97 -13.42 1.78 -16.77
CA LEU A 97 -14.12 0.59 -16.24
C LEU A 97 -13.83 0.42 -14.74
N GLY A 98 -14.35 1.32 -13.90
CA GLY A 98 -14.38 1.13 -12.44
C GLY A 98 -13.05 0.71 -11.79
N GLY A 99 -11.92 1.15 -12.33
CA GLY A 99 -10.60 0.81 -11.82
C GLY A 99 -10.39 1.37 -10.42
N VAL A 100 -9.56 0.69 -9.62
CA VAL A 100 -9.17 1.15 -8.27
C VAL A 100 -8.60 2.57 -8.43
N PRO A 101 -9.16 3.58 -7.72
CA PRO A 101 -8.69 4.95 -7.81
C PRO A 101 -7.19 5.01 -7.54
N ASP A 102 -6.45 5.80 -8.32
CA ASP A 102 -5.04 6.05 -8.05
C ASP A 102 -4.92 6.58 -6.62
N PRO A 103 -4.29 5.85 -5.68
CA PRO A 103 -4.22 6.26 -4.28
C PRO A 103 -3.47 7.58 -4.10
N ARG A 104 -2.68 8.01 -5.11
CA ARG A 104 -2.05 9.34 -5.17
C ARG A 104 -3.06 10.48 -5.27
N GLN A 105 -4.28 10.20 -5.72
CA GLN A 105 -5.36 11.19 -5.89
C GLN A 105 -6.41 11.12 -4.76
N ALA A 106 -6.37 10.08 -3.91
CA ALA A 106 -7.34 9.87 -2.84
C ALA A 106 -7.24 10.89 -1.69
N ALA A 107 -6.12 11.60 -1.56
CA ALA A 107 -5.93 12.62 -0.52
C ALA A 107 -6.84 13.87 -0.68
N ALA A 108 -7.55 14.02 -1.79
CA ALA A 108 -8.52 15.10 -2.00
C ALA A 108 -9.94 14.77 -1.53
N ALA A 109 -10.25 13.49 -1.27
CA ALA A 109 -11.57 13.09 -0.79
C ALA A 109 -11.60 13.10 0.75
N ARG A 110 -11.84 14.27 1.34
CA ARG A 110 -12.30 14.32 2.73
C ARG A 110 -13.63 13.56 2.82
N PRO A 111 -13.83 12.64 3.78
CA PRO A 111 -15.17 12.15 4.08
C PRO A 111 -16.00 13.35 4.56
N SER A 112 -16.97 13.75 3.74
CA SER A 112 -17.97 14.75 4.12
C SER A 112 -18.76 14.20 5.30
N ALA A 113 -18.60 14.81 6.47
CA ALA A 113 -19.50 14.63 7.59
C ALA A 113 -20.88 15.17 7.20
N ALA A 114 -21.82 14.26 6.97
CA ALA A 114 -23.24 14.54 7.11
C ALA A 114 -23.83 13.45 8.02
N SER A 115 -24.30 13.91 9.18
CA SER A 115 -24.85 13.15 10.30
C SER A 115 -26.38 12.92 10.09
N PRO A 116 -27.18 12.49 11.10
CA PRO A 116 -27.91 11.23 11.12
C PRO A 116 -29.44 11.37 10.92
N ALA A 117 -30.13 10.30 10.52
CA ALA A 117 -31.57 10.09 10.71
C ALA A 117 -31.89 8.61 10.43
N ALA A 118 -32.11 7.80 11.47
CA ALA A 118 -33.41 7.54 12.10
C ALA A 118 -34.40 6.78 11.18
N ALA A 119 -34.56 5.48 11.45
CA ALA A 119 -35.84 4.79 11.36
C ALA A 119 -35.77 3.49 12.19
N SER A 120 -36.13 3.63 13.45
CA SER A 120 -36.57 2.54 14.32
C SER A 120 -37.93 2.03 13.84
N THR A 121 -38.10 0.71 13.75
CA THR A 121 -39.35 -0.04 14.06
C THR A 121 -39.02 -1.53 13.91
N SER A 122 -38.77 -2.27 14.98
CA SER A 122 -39.73 -2.93 15.90
C SER A 122 -40.17 -4.32 15.43
N THR A 123 -39.64 -5.32 16.15
CA THR A 123 -40.31 -6.50 16.75
C THR A 123 -41.32 -7.35 15.95
N ALA A 124 -40.96 -8.64 15.92
CA ALA A 124 -41.78 -9.82 16.25
C ALA A 124 -42.88 -10.27 15.28
N THR A 125 -42.83 -11.56 14.90
CA THR A 125 -43.83 -12.59 15.30
C THR A 125 -43.70 -13.83 14.42
N SER A 126 -43.38 -14.98 15.03
CA SER A 126 -43.59 -16.33 14.47
C SER A 126 -45.08 -16.61 14.26
N PRO A 127 -45.42 -17.54 13.36
CA PRO A 127 -46.20 -18.67 13.89
C PRO A 127 -45.80 -20.03 13.31
N SER A 128 -45.70 -20.99 14.24
CA SER A 128 -46.02 -22.40 14.02
C SER A 128 -47.54 -22.54 13.83
N PRO A 129 -48.02 -23.54 13.07
CA PRO A 129 -48.81 -24.54 13.78
C PRO A 129 -48.57 -25.99 13.30
N ALA A 130 -48.83 -26.87 14.27
CA ALA A 130 -48.89 -28.31 14.17
C ALA A 130 -50.00 -28.81 13.21
N ARG A 131 -49.73 -29.96 12.59
CA ARG A 131 -50.68 -31.06 12.43
C ARG A 131 -49.96 -32.38 12.25
#